data_AF-B7P9G0-F1
#
_entry.id   AF-B7P9G0-F1
#
_cell.length_a   1.000
_cell.length_b   1.000
_cell.length_c   1.000
_cell.angle_alpha   90.00
_cell.angle_beta   90.00
_cell.angle_gamma   90.00
#
_symmetry.space_group_name_H-M   'P 1'
#
loop_
_entity.id
_entity.type
_entity.pdbx_description
1 polymer ?
#
loop_
_entity_poly.entity_id
_entity_poly.type
_entity_poly.pdbx_seq_one_letter_code
_entity_poly.pdbx_strand_id
1 'polypeptide(L)'
;VLLTFDPVLVEKVAVLLLSVMEDNPAVQQLYTTGFFFFVLLYTGSNLLGIGQLLHYSHTSQAFRLDEATRGQGLLVNTCIVGSTLSQRSILGQILPEAMVCYLENHGAAKFAEIFLGEFDTPEAIWNAEMRRFMMEKIASHLGDFTPRLKSNTRAQYEYCPIPAVRYPQLQHELFCNIYYLRHLCDTDRFPDWPIAEPVVLLREVLARWRQELERKPPELSLEDACRTLKLSADDRSDDNKIRRAYFRLAQKYHPDKNPDGR
;
A
#
# COMPACT_ATOMS: atom_id res chain seq x y z
N VAL A 1 -9.63 -9.89 -16.96
CA VAL A 1 -9.33 -11.26 -16.51
C VAL A 1 -9.34 -11.36 -14.98
N LEU A 2 -8.56 -10.58 -14.24
CA LEU A 2 -8.52 -10.64 -12.76
C LEU A 2 -9.91 -10.46 -12.09
N LEU A 3 -10.79 -9.66 -12.68
CA LEU A 3 -12.17 -9.46 -12.21
C LEU A 3 -13.15 -10.59 -12.55
N THR A 4 -12.73 -11.61 -13.30
CA THR A 4 -13.55 -12.81 -13.57
C THR A 4 -13.51 -13.79 -12.39
N PHE A 5 -12.52 -13.63 -11.51
CA PHE A 5 -12.25 -14.52 -10.38
C PHE A 5 -12.01 -16.00 -10.75
N ASP A 6 -11.84 -16.30 -12.04
CA ASP A 6 -11.52 -17.65 -12.53
C ASP A 6 -10.06 -18.00 -12.20
N PRO A 7 -9.81 -19.01 -11.34
CA PRO A 7 -8.46 -19.38 -10.93
C PRO A 7 -7.54 -19.79 -12.08
N VAL A 8 -8.06 -20.55 -13.05
CA VAL A 8 -7.28 -21.08 -14.17
C VAL A 8 -6.85 -19.95 -15.09
N LEU A 9 -7.75 -19.00 -15.36
CA LEU A 9 -7.42 -17.83 -16.17
C LEU A 9 -6.43 -16.90 -15.47
N VAL A 10 -6.60 -16.67 -14.16
CA VAL A 10 -5.68 -15.84 -13.38
C VAL A 10 -4.27 -16.44 -13.37
N GLU A 11 -4.15 -17.75 -13.16
CA GLU A 11 -2.85 -18.43 -13.16
C GLU A 11 -2.15 -18.35 -14.53
N LYS A 12 -2.87 -18.64 -15.62
CA LYS A 12 -2.31 -18.52 -16.98
C LYS A 12 -1.87 -17.10 -17.31
N VAL A 13 -2.66 -16.10 -16.90
CA VAL A 13 -2.31 -14.69 -17.09
C VAL A 13 -1.12 -14.30 -16.21
N ALA A 14 -1.01 -14.82 -15.00
CA ALA A 14 0.14 -14.54 -14.14
C ALA A 14 1.44 -15.03 -14.76
N VAL A 15 1.47 -16.27 -15.27
CA VAL A 15 2.62 -16.82 -15.99
C VAL A 15 2.96 -15.97 -17.22
N LEU A 16 1.97 -15.65 -18.05
CA LEU A 16 2.18 -14.84 -19.24
C LEU A 16 2.72 -13.45 -18.90
N LEU A 17 2.16 -12.78 -17.90
CA LEU A 17 2.60 -11.45 -17.49
C LEU A 17 4.02 -11.48 -16.95
N LEU A 18 4.41 -12.48 -16.16
CA LEU A 18 5.79 -12.64 -15.71
C LEU A 18 6.76 -12.71 -16.89
N SER A 19 6.46 -13.54 -17.90
CA SER A 19 7.30 -13.64 -19.10
C SER A 19 7.31 -12.36 -19.96
N VAL A 20 6.22 -11.60 -19.99
CA VAL A 20 6.15 -10.33 -20.74
C VAL A 20 6.86 -9.18 -20.01
N MET A 21 6.93 -9.27 -18.68
CA MET A 21 7.57 -8.28 -17.82
C MET A 21 9.09 -8.48 -17.75
N GLU A 22 9.56 -9.70 -18.01
CA GLU A 22 10.97 -10.02 -18.15
C GLU A 22 11.64 -9.10 -19.20
N ASP A 23 12.68 -8.38 -18.77
CA ASP A 23 13.44 -7.40 -19.55
C ASP A 23 12.61 -6.25 -20.18
N ASN A 24 11.39 -6.01 -19.68
CA ASN A 24 10.51 -4.98 -20.21
C ASN A 24 10.56 -3.68 -19.38
N PRO A 25 11.07 -2.57 -19.92
CA PRO A 25 11.16 -1.31 -19.18
C PRO A 25 9.78 -0.73 -18.82
N ALA A 26 8.70 -1.14 -19.51
CA ALA A 26 7.35 -0.68 -19.21
C ALA A 26 6.86 -1.09 -17.80
N VAL A 27 7.50 -2.08 -17.17
CA VAL A 27 7.21 -2.48 -15.77
C VAL A 27 7.29 -1.30 -14.82
N GLN A 28 8.17 -0.32 -15.08
CA GLN A 28 8.31 0.88 -14.28
C GLN A 28 7.01 1.70 -14.17
N GLN A 29 6.16 1.65 -15.20
CA GLN A 29 4.89 2.37 -15.27
C GLN A 29 3.68 1.46 -15.02
N LEU A 30 3.88 0.17 -14.71
CA LEU A 30 2.79 -0.80 -14.55
C LEU A 30 1.75 -0.35 -13.51
N TYR A 31 2.19 0.35 -12.45
CA TYR A 31 1.31 0.86 -11.40
C TYR A 31 0.23 1.81 -11.94
N THR A 32 0.50 2.54 -13.03
CA THR A 32 -0.46 3.46 -13.67
C THR A 32 -1.63 2.71 -14.34
N THR A 33 -1.47 1.44 -14.66
CA THR A 33 -2.55 0.65 -15.27
C THR A 33 -3.61 0.18 -14.27
N GLY A 34 -3.39 0.40 -12.97
CA GLY A 34 -4.23 -0.13 -11.90
C GLY A 34 -3.98 -1.61 -11.59
N PHE A 35 -2.96 -2.22 -12.20
CA PHE A 35 -2.60 -3.63 -12.03
C PHE A 35 -2.61 -4.10 -10.57
N PHE A 36 -1.93 -3.38 -9.68
CA PHE A 36 -1.85 -3.72 -8.25
C PHE A 36 -3.21 -3.69 -7.56
N PHE A 37 -4.10 -2.78 -7.95
CA PHE A 37 -5.47 -2.72 -7.42
C PHE A 37 -6.26 -3.97 -7.82
N PHE A 38 -6.22 -4.35 -9.10
CA PHE A 38 -6.98 -5.50 -9.60
C PHE A 38 -6.44 -6.83 -9.09
N VAL A 39 -5.11 -6.96 -8.94
CA VAL A 39 -4.47 -8.16 -8.39
C VAL A 39 -4.84 -8.35 -6.92
N LEU A 40 -4.80 -7.28 -6.11
CA LEU A 40 -5.11 -7.36 -4.68
C LEU A 40 -6.62 -7.52 -4.39
N LEU A 41 -7.49 -7.27 -5.37
CA LEU A 41 -8.91 -7.59 -5.28
C LEU A 41 -9.21 -9.07 -5.52
N TYR A 42 -8.26 -9.87 -6.00
CA TYR A 42 -8.48 -11.28 -6.29
C TYR A 42 -8.77 -12.09 -5.01
N THR A 43 -9.86 -12.86 -5.03
CA THR A 43 -10.36 -13.60 -3.88
C THR A 43 -10.05 -15.10 -3.92
N GLY A 44 -9.45 -15.61 -5.00
CA GLY A 44 -9.07 -17.02 -5.08
C GLY A 44 -7.89 -17.38 -4.19
N SER A 45 -7.68 -18.67 -3.99
CA SER A 45 -6.63 -19.23 -3.13
C SER A 45 -5.31 -19.51 -3.85
N ASN A 46 -5.30 -19.55 -5.18
CA ASN A 46 -4.10 -19.75 -6.02
C ASN A 46 -3.27 -18.47 -6.13
N LEU A 47 -2.76 -17.98 -4.98
CA LEU A 47 -2.05 -16.71 -4.90
C LEU A 47 -0.56 -16.79 -5.24
N LEU A 48 0.02 -17.96 -5.48
CA LEU A 48 1.46 -18.05 -5.75
C LEU A 48 1.88 -17.21 -6.97
N GLY A 49 1.17 -17.33 -8.10
CA GLY A 49 1.45 -16.54 -9.29
C GLY A 49 1.25 -15.03 -9.06
N ILE A 50 0.27 -14.67 -8.23
CA ILE A 50 0.05 -13.29 -7.81
C ILE A 50 1.20 -12.79 -6.94
N GLY A 51 1.64 -13.58 -5.96
CA GLY A 51 2.78 -13.27 -5.12
C GLY A 51 4.06 -13.07 -5.95
N GLN A 52 4.27 -13.89 -6.98
CA GLN A 52 5.41 -13.76 -7.90
C GLN A 52 5.34 -12.47 -8.70
N LEU A 53 4.17 -12.14 -9.26
CA LEU A 53 3.95 -10.87 -9.96
C LEU A 53 4.20 -9.67 -9.05
N LEU A 54 3.67 -9.69 -7.83
CA LEU A 54 3.87 -8.62 -6.86
C LEU A 54 5.34 -8.48 -6.51
N HIS A 55 6.01 -9.58 -6.14
CA HIS A 55 7.43 -9.59 -5.79
C HIS A 55 8.31 -9.06 -6.93
N TYR A 56 8.06 -9.50 -8.17
CA TYR A 56 8.84 -9.07 -9.33
C TYR A 56 8.69 -7.58 -9.63
N SER A 57 7.50 -7.00 -9.40
CA SER A 57 7.14 -5.70 -9.97
C SER A 57 7.04 -4.55 -8.97
N HIS A 58 6.97 -4.83 -7.67
CA HIS A 58 6.66 -3.79 -6.69
C HIS A 58 7.84 -2.85 -6.38
N THR A 59 9.09 -3.29 -6.61
CA THR A 59 10.33 -2.50 -6.44
C THR A 59 10.86 -1.91 -7.74
N SER A 60 10.46 -2.44 -8.89
CA SER A 60 10.87 -1.96 -10.22
C SER A 60 10.11 -0.73 -10.70
N GLN A 61 9.33 -0.08 -9.84
CA GLN A 61 8.44 1.01 -10.21
C GLN A 61 9.18 2.34 -10.28
N ALA A 62 8.82 3.19 -11.24
CA ALA A 62 9.16 4.61 -11.20
C ALA A 62 8.23 5.39 -10.24
N PHE A 63 7.69 4.71 -9.22
CA PHE A 63 6.82 5.29 -8.22
C PHE A 63 7.65 5.97 -7.13
N ARG A 64 7.31 7.22 -6.82
CA ARG A 64 7.86 7.94 -5.68
C ARG A 64 6.72 8.62 -4.95
N LEU A 65 6.55 8.28 -3.68
CA LEU A 65 5.66 9.04 -2.82
C LEU A 65 6.34 10.36 -2.47
N ASP A 66 5.76 11.50 -2.89
CA ASP A 66 6.27 12.82 -2.53
C ASP A 66 6.30 12.99 -1.00
N GLU A 67 7.44 13.45 -0.48
CA GLU A 67 7.67 13.71 0.95
C GLU A 67 6.60 14.64 1.55
N ALA A 68 6.03 15.55 0.75
CA ALA A 68 4.94 16.45 1.14
C ALA A 68 3.60 15.74 1.46
N THR A 69 3.39 14.52 0.97
CA THR A 69 2.12 13.79 1.12
C THR A 69 1.95 13.20 2.52
N ARG A 70 3.06 12.99 3.25
CA ARG A 70 3.02 12.89 4.70
C ARG A 70 3.25 14.32 5.18
N GLY A 71 2.34 14.89 5.98
CA GLY A 71 2.58 16.14 6.73
C GLY A 71 3.69 16.01 7.78
N GLN A 72 4.80 15.39 7.41
CA GLN A 72 6.02 15.12 8.16
C GLN A 72 7.14 15.82 7.39
N GLY A 73 7.08 17.16 7.40
CA GLY A 73 8.23 17.97 7.03
C GLY A 73 9.33 17.75 8.05
N LEU A 74 10.21 16.76 7.82
CA LEU A 74 11.57 16.82 8.34
C LEU A 74 12.54 16.00 7.49
N LEU A 75 13.48 16.73 6.91
CA LEU A 75 14.67 16.26 6.22
C LEU A 75 15.53 15.41 7.17
N VAL A 76 15.66 14.10 6.96
CA VAL A 76 16.90 13.39 7.33
C VAL A 76 17.12 12.18 6.43
N ASN A 77 18.25 12.16 5.73
CA ASN A 77 18.83 11.04 4.97
C ASN A 77 19.25 9.86 5.88
N THR A 78 18.35 9.34 6.71
CA THR A 78 18.59 8.08 7.44
C THR A 78 17.67 7.02 6.88
N CYS A 79 18.21 6.21 5.97
CA CYS A 79 17.53 5.04 5.42
C CYS A 79 17.23 4.05 6.55
N ILE A 80 15.99 4.02 7.02
CA ILE A 80 15.43 2.85 7.69
C ILE A 80 15.02 1.92 6.55
N VAL A 81 15.55 0.70 6.49
CA VAL A 81 15.41 -0.17 5.31
C VAL A 81 13.92 -0.41 4.99
N GLY A 82 13.09 -0.61 6.02
CA GLY A 82 11.62 -0.74 5.87
C GLY A 82 10.91 0.51 5.34
N SER A 83 11.30 1.71 5.79
CA SER A 83 10.60 2.94 5.40
C SER A 83 10.86 3.32 3.95
N THR A 84 12.01 2.94 3.39
CA THR A 84 12.35 3.20 1.99
C THR A 84 11.59 2.31 1.01
N LEU A 85 11.27 1.06 1.39
CA LEU A 85 10.56 0.11 0.55
C LEU A 85 9.10 0.57 0.32
N SER A 86 8.42 0.97 1.40
CA SER A 86 7.05 1.48 1.33
C SER A 86 6.92 2.82 0.60
N GLN A 87 8.01 3.58 0.45
CA GLN A 87 8.04 4.84 -0.31
C GLN A 87 8.24 4.63 -1.82
N ARG A 88 8.92 3.55 -2.20
CA ARG A 88 9.25 3.21 -3.60
C ARG A 88 8.22 2.29 -4.25
N SER A 89 7.34 1.69 -3.44
CA SER A 89 6.34 0.74 -3.90
C SER A 89 4.93 1.27 -3.69
N ILE A 90 4.09 1.19 -4.73
CA ILE A 90 2.64 1.44 -4.63
C ILE A 90 1.98 0.53 -3.59
N LEU A 91 2.55 -0.65 -3.33
CA LEU A 91 2.06 -1.56 -2.30
C LEU A 91 2.14 -0.93 -0.91
N GLY A 92 3.08 -0.02 -0.66
CA GLY A 92 3.17 0.71 0.62
C GLY A 92 2.02 1.68 0.88
N GLN A 93 1.22 2.02 -0.13
CA GLN A 93 -0.03 2.77 0.06
C GLN A 93 -1.23 1.86 0.37
N ILE A 94 -1.13 0.56 0.07
CA ILE A 94 -2.26 -0.36 0.12
C ILE A 94 -2.12 -1.35 1.28
N LEU A 95 -0.95 -1.98 1.41
CA LEU A 95 -0.64 -3.01 2.39
C LEU A 95 0.09 -2.40 3.60
N PRO A 96 0.00 -3.02 4.78
CA PRO A 96 0.89 -2.71 5.90
C PRO A 96 2.36 -2.82 5.49
N GLU A 97 3.22 -1.96 6.06
CA GLU A 97 4.67 -1.96 5.81
C GLU A 97 5.29 -3.35 6.07
N ALA A 98 4.85 -4.04 7.12
CA ALA A 98 5.24 -5.41 7.43
C ALA A 98 4.99 -6.38 6.27
N MET A 99 3.85 -6.30 5.59
CA MET A 99 3.52 -7.19 4.49
C MET A 99 4.41 -6.96 3.26
N VAL A 100 4.78 -5.70 3.00
CA VAL A 100 5.66 -5.34 1.88
C VAL A 100 7.09 -5.79 2.20
N CYS A 101 7.57 -5.59 3.42
CA CYS A 101 8.85 -6.13 3.88
C CYS A 101 8.86 -7.67 3.84
N TYR A 102 7.76 -8.31 4.22
CA TYR A 102 7.66 -9.77 4.24
C TYR A 102 7.74 -10.36 2.82
N LEU A 103 7.10 -9.69 1.85
CA LEU A 103 7.21 -10.04 0.42
C LEU A 103 8.66 -9.99 -0.07
N GLU A 104 9.39 -8.93 0.28
CA GLU A 104 10.79 -8.74 -0.13
C GLU A 104 11.74 -9.75 0.56
N ASN A 105 11.57 -9.96 1.86
CA ASN A 105 12.50 -10.76 2.66
C ASN A 105 12.28 -12.27 2.53
N HIS A 106 11.02 -12.72 2.42
CA HIS A 106 10.66 -14.14 2.41
C HIS A 106 10.12 -14.62 1.06
N GLY A 107 9.85 -13.71 0.13
CA GLY A 107 9.43 -14.01 -1.23
C GLY A 107 7.95 -14.37 -1.39
N ALA A 108 7.59 -14.61 -2.65
CA ALA A 108 6.22 -14.78 -3.12
C ALA A 108 5.43 -15.92 -2.44
N ALA A 109 6.07 -17.07 -2.21
CA ALA A 109 5.40 -18.23 -1.64
C ALA A 109 4.97 -17.99 -0.19
N LYS A 110 5.87 -17.40 0.60
CA LYS A 110 5.60 -17.05 2.00
C LYS A 110 4.64 -15.88 2.12
N PHE A 111 4.70 -14.90 1.22
CA PHE A 111 3.68 -13.87 1.12
C PHE A 111 2.28 -14.45 0.85
N ALA A 112 2.15 -15.39 -0.09
CA ALA A 112 0.85 -16.00 -0.40
C ALA A 112 0.25 -16.75 0.80
N GLU A 113 1.09 -17.41 1.59
CA GLU A 113 0.73 -18.04 2.87
C GLU A 113 0.19 -17.00 3.86
N ILE A 114 0.95 -15.91 4.10
CA ILE A 114 0.51 -14.86 5.02
C ILE A 114 -0.76 -14.18 4.56
N PHE A 115 -0.84 -13.83 3.28
CA PHE A 115 -1.95 -13.06 2.74
C PHE A 115 -3.30 -13.80 2.85
N LEU A 116 -3.31 -15.14 2.84
CA LEU A 116 -4.51 -15.96 3.02
C LEU A 116 -4.79 -16.37 4.46
N GLY A 117 -3.81 -16.28 5.35
CA GLY A 117 -3.93 -16.79 6.71
C GLY A 117 -4.19 -15.71 7.76
N GLU A 118 -4.02 -16.14 9.01
CA GLU A 118 -4.24 -15.37 10.22
C GLU A 118 -2.93 -15.32 11.00
N PHE A 119 -2.35 -14.14 11.10
CA PHE A 119 -1.03 -13.90 11.67
C PHE A 119 -1.12 -12.80 12.72
N ASP A 120 -0.63 -13.11 13.90
CA ASP A 120 -0.56 -12.21 15.03
C ASP A 120 0.75 -12.45 15.77
N THR A 121 1.82 -11.89 15.21
CA THR A 121 3.21 -12.12 15.63
C THR A 121 3.99 -10.81 15.63
N PRO A 122 5.15 -10.74 16.31
CA PRO A 122 6.04 -9.59 16.21
C PRO A 122 6.46 -9.22 14.79
N GLU A 123 6.48 -10.14 13.83
CA GLU A 123 6.89 -9.86 12.43
C GLU A 123 5.72 -9.54 11.50
N ALA A 124 4.54 -10.11 11.76
CA ALA A 124 3.37 -9.95 10.91
C ALA A 124 2.08 -9.94 11.73
N ILE A 125 1.28 -8.89 11.50
CA ILE A 125 -0.09 -8.76 11.98
C ILE A 125 -0.97 -8.62 10.73
N TRP A 126 -1.67 -9.68 10.39
CA TRP A 126 -2.53 -9.75 9.20
C TRP A 126 -3.63 -10.77 9.41
N ASN A 127 -4.86 -10.40 9.07
CA ASN A 127 -6.02 -11.28 9.20
C ASN A 127 -7.04 -11.05 8.08
N ALA A 128 -8.05 -11.91 8.00
CA ALA A 128 -9.13 -11.82 7.04
C ALA A 128 -9.89 -10.48 7.12
N GLU A 129 -9.99 -9.88 8.30
CA GLU A 129 -10.62 -8.56 8.47
C GLU A 129 -9.81 -7.45 7.81
N MET A 130 -8.49 -7.42 8.03
CA MET A 130 -7.57 -6.49 7.39
C MET A 130 -7.58 -6.68 5.88
N ARG A 131 -7.56 -7.93 5.40
CA ARG A 131 -7.68 -8.25 3.97
C ARG A 131 -9.00 -7.73 3.39
N ARG A 132 -10.13 -7.97 4.06
CA ARG A 132 -11.44 -7.46 3.64
C ARG A 132 -11.46 -5.94 3.60
N PHE A 133 -10.95 -5.29 4.64
CA PHE A 133 -10.86 -3.83 4.73
C PHE A 133 -10.01 -3.25 3.59
N MET A 134 -8.87 -3.86 3.28
CA MET A 134 -8.05 -3.50 2.12
C MET A 134 -8.85 -3.57 0.82
N MET A 135 -9.53 -4.70 0.57
CA MET A 135 -10.33 -4.89 -0.63
C MET A 135 -11.46 -3.85 -0.74
N GLU A 136 -12.13 -3.52 0.38
CA GLU A 136 -13.17 -2.48 0.43
C GLU A 136 -12.60 -1.10 0.07
N LYS A 137 -11.42 -0.74 0.57
CA LYS A 137 -10.76 0.54 0.23
C LYS A 137 -10.34 0.60 -1.23
N ILE A 138 -9.81 -0.48 -1.80
CA ILE A 138 -9.49 -0.55 -3.23
C ILE A 138 -10.77 -0.46 -4.08
N ALA A 139 -11.82 -1.21 -3.72
CA ALA A 139 -13.09 -1.20 -4.44
C ALA A 139 -13.74 0.18 -4.43
N SER A 140 -13.72 0.87 -3.28
CA SER A 140 -14.18 2.25 -3.16
C SER A 140 -13.36 3.19 -4.04
N HIS A 141 -12.02 3.07 -4.04
CA HIS A 141 -11.13 3.86 -4.90
C HIS A 141 -11.43 3.69 -6.39
N LEU A 142 -11.58 2.45 -6.85
CA LEU A 142 -11.95 2.15 -8.24
C LEU A 142 -13.35 2.68 -8.59
N GLY A 143 -14.26 2.71 -7.60
CA GLY A 143 -15.59 3.27 -7.72
C GLY A 143 -16.35 2.77 -8.95
N ASP A 144 -16.76 3.73 -9.80
CA ASP A 144 -17.59 3.46 -10.97
C ASP A 144 -16.82 2.78 -12.13
N PHE A 145 -15.49 2.63 -12.03
CA PHE A 145 -14.71 1.99 -13.09
C PHE A 145 -15.06 0.52 -13.26
N THR A 146 -15.22 -0.23 -12.17
CA THR A 146 -15.55 -1.66 -12.24
C THR A 146 -16.89 -1.92 -12.97
N PRO A 147 -17.99 -1.20 -12.64
CA PRO A 147 -19.22 -1.24 -13.44
C PRO A 147 -19.03 -0.81 -14.90
N ARG A 148 -18.28 0.27 -15.15
CA ARG A 148 -18.00 0.75 -16.53
C ARG A 148 -17.23 -0.27 -17.36
N LEU A 149 -16.30 -1.00 -16.76
CA LEU A 149 -15.54 -2.05 -17.43
C LEU A 149 -16.44 -3.26 -17.78
N LYS A 150 -17.44 -3.57 -16.93
CA LYS A 150 -18.45 -4.59 -17.23
C LYS A 150 -19.33 -4.21 -18.43
N SER A 151 -19.70 -2.93 -18.57
CA SER A 151 -20.50 -2.46 -19.71
C SER A 151 -19.67 -2.21 -20.97
N ASN A 152 -18.40 -1.87 -20.83
CA ASN A 152 -17.45 -1.68 -21.92
C ASN A 152 -16.10 -2.30 -21.59
N THR A 153 -15.83 -3.48 -22.14
CA THR A 153 -14.57 -4.23 -21.92
C THR A 153 -13.33 -3.54 -22.49
N ARG A 154 -13.50 -2.49 -23.30
CA ARG A 154 -12.41 -1.64 -23.81
C ARG A 154 -12.17 -0.38 -22.97
N ALA A 155 -12.91 -0.19 -21.88
CA ALA A 155 -12.72 0.95 -21.00
C ALA A 155 -11.30 0.93 -20.40
N GLN A 156 -10.54 2.01 -20.63
CA GLN A 156 -9.21 2.19 -20.07
C GLN A 156 -9.31 2.75 -18.65
N TYR A 157 -8.54 2.17 -17.72
CA TYR A 157 -8.41 2.70 -16.37
C TYR A 157 -7.54 3.96 -16.42
N GLU A 158 -8.03 5.05 -15.84
CA GLU A 158 -7.24 6.25 -15.64
C GLU A 158 -6.67 6.23 -14.24
N TYR A 159 -5.33 6.22 -14.14
CA TYR A 159 -4.64 6.17 -12.86
C TYR A 159 -5.03 7.36 -11.98
N CYS A 160 -5.29 7.07 -10.72
CA CYS A 160 -5.36 8.04 -9.65
C CYS A 160 -4.64 7.45 -8.43
N PRO A 161 -3.73 8.18 -7.78
CA PRO A 161 -3.09 7.72 -6.56
C PRO A 161 -4.14 7.33 -5.50
N ILE A 162 -3.98 6.16 -4.89
CA ILE A 162 -4.83 5.74 -3.78
C ILE A 162 -4.31 6.40 -2.50
N PRO A 163 -5.18 6.99 -1.65
CA PRO A 163 -4.78 7.41 -0.31
C PRO A 163 -4.27 6.22 0.50
N ALA A 164 -3.22 6.44 1.32
CA ALA A 164 -2.66 5.40 2.18
C ALA A 164 -3.75 4.73 3.05
N VAL A 165 -3.86 3.41 2.95
CA VAL A 165 -4.79 2.62 3.75
C VAL A 165 -4.30 2.56 5.19
N ARG A 166 -5.10 3.11 6.11
CA ARG A 166 -4.82 3.08 7.55
C ARG A 166 -5.63 1.97 8.19
N TYR A 167 -4.94 0.95 8.69
CA TYR A 167 -5.54 -0.21 9.33
C TYR A 167 -5.82 0.09 10.81
N PRO A 168 -7.09 0.01 11.27
CA PRO A 168 -7.44 0.21 12.68
C PRO A 168 -6.67 -0.71 13.63
N GLN A 169 -6.45 -1.96 13.21
CA GLN A 169 -5.72 -3.00 13.96
C GLN A 169 -4.27 -2.59 14.28
N LEU A 170 -3.68 -1.70 13.47
CA LEU A 170 -2.29 -1.26 13.59
C LEU A 170 -2.15 0.14 14.21
N GLN A 171 -3.24 0.78 14.65
CA GLN A 171 -3.20 2.17 15.11
C GLN A 171 -2.29 2.38 16.34
N HIS A 172 -2.15 1.35 17.16
CA HIS A 172 -1.33 1.36 18.38
C HIS A 172 -0.02 0.60 18.23
N GLU A 173 0.33 0.24 16.99
CA GLU A 173 1.53 -0.50 16.66
C GLU A 173 2.56 0.43 16.03
N LEU A 174 3.80 0.28 16.47
CA LEU A 174 4.95 0.94 15.85
C LEU A 174 5.77 -0.11 15.13
N PHE A 175 5.71 -0.10 13.79
CA PHE A 175 6.53 -0.96 12.97
C PHE A 175 7.93 -0.34 12.79
N CYS A 176 8.96 -1.12 13.12
CA CYS A 176 10.35 -0.70 13.04
C CYS A 176 11.21 -1.88 12.59
N ASN A 177 12.09 -1.65 11.62
CA ASN A 177 12.85 -2.69 10.94
C ASN A 177 11.90 -3.71 10.28
N ILE A 178 11.74 -4.88 10.88
CA ILE A 178 10.83 -5.95 10.47
C ILE A 178 9.85 -6.34 11.59
N TYR A 179 9.79 -5.56 12.68
CA TYR A 179 9.04 -5.92 13.88
C TYR A 179 8.02 -4.85 14.28
N TYR A 180 6.89 -5.32 14.79
CA TYR A 180 5.93 -4.57 15.57
C TYR A 180 6.42 -4.48 17.02
N LEU A 181 6.88 -3.30 17.43
CA LEU A 181 7.59 -3.14 18.70
C LEU A 181 6.73 -3.47 19.93
N ARG A 182 5.42 -3.21 19.88
CA ARG A 182 4.54 -3.57 21.00
C ARG A 182 4.42 -5.08 21.15
N HIS A 183 4.29 -5.81 20.04
CA HIS A 183 4.27 -7.29 20.05
C HIS A 183 5.64 -7.85 20.44
N LEU A 184 6.72 -7.28 19.93
CA LEU A 184 8.08 -7.71 20.27
C LEU A 184 8.39 -7.54 21.76
N CYS A 185 7.86 -6.50 22.39
CA CYS A 185 8.02 -6.25 23.83
C CYS A 185 7.05 -7.06 24.71
N ASP A 186 6.08 -7.77 24.14
CA ASP A 186 5.13 -8.61 24.87
C ASP A 186 5.75 -9.97 25.17
N THR A 187 6.59 -10.01 26.20
CA THR A 187 7.31 -11.21 26.63
C THR A 187 6.40 -12.28 27.23
N ASP A 188 5.17 -11.93 27.61
CA ASP A 188 4.19 -12.90 28.13
C ASP A 188 3.60 -13.72 26.98
N ARG A 189 3.28 -13.08 25.85
CA ARG A 189 2.74 -13.75 24.66
C ARG A 189 3.83 -14.34 23.77
N PHE A 190 4.98 -13.67 23.66
CA PHE A 190 6.08 -14.04 22.76
C PHE A 190 7.41 -14.14 23.54
N PRO A 191 7.55 -15.14 24.43
CA PRO A 191 8.79 -15.35 25.16
C PRO A 191 9.93 -15.68 24.21
N ASP A 192 11.09 -15.07 24.42
CA ASP A 192 12.34 -15.32 23.69
C ASP A 192 12.22 -15.24 22.16
N TRP A 193 11.39 -14.31 21.64
CA TRP A 193 11.26 -14.12 20.19
C TRP A 193 12.62 -13.81 19.53
N PRO A 194 13.02 -14.56 18.48
CA PRO A 194 14.34 -14.40 17.89
C PRO A 194 14.46 -13.06 17.17
N ILE A 195 15.53 -12.33 17.48
CA ILE A 195 15.89 -11.08 16.81
C ILE A 195 17.03 -11.36 15.83
N ALA A 196 16.76 -11.27 14.53
CA ALA A 196 17.72 -11.60 13.49
C ALA A 196 18.97 -10.70 13.51
N GLU A 197 18.76 -9.38 13.60
CA GLU A 197 19.84 -8.38 13.62
C GLU A 197 19.68 -7.37 14.78
N PRO A 198 20.08 -7.72 16.02
CA PRO A 198 19.81 -6.90 17.20
C PRO A 198 20.41 -5.49 17.13
N VAL A 199 21.61 -5.35 16.56
CA VAL A 199 22.30 -4.06 16.44
C VAL A 199 21.60 -3.14 15.43
N VAL A 200 21.13 -3.70 14.33
CA VAL A 200 20.39 -2.94 13.29
C VAL A 200 19.04 -2.50 13.83
N LEU A 201 18.32 -3.41 14.49
CA LEU A 201 17.07 -3.10 15.16
C LEU A 201 17.23 -1.97 16.17
N LEU A 202 18.23 -2.06 17.07
CA LEU A 202 18.48 -1.02 18.07
C LEU A 202 18.74 0.35 17.42
N ARG A 203 19.56 0.39 16.37
CA ARG A 203 19.84 1.62 15.63
C ARG A 203 18.57 2.22 15.03
N GLU A 204 17.73 1.41 14.41
CA GLU A 204 16.49 1.87 13.78
C GLU A 204 15.43 2.29 14.81
N VAL A 205 15.33 1.61 15.95
CA VAL A 205 14.47 2.02 17.07
C VAL A 205 14.91 3.36 17.63
N LEU A 206 16.22 3.57 17.85
CA LEU A 206 16.76 4.85 18.31
C LEU A 206 16.50 5.98 17.30
N ALA A 207 16.65 5.70 16.00
CA ALA A 207 16.34 6.67 14.95
C ALA A 207 14.84 7.03 14.93
N ARG A 208 13.96 6.03 15.00
CA ARG A 208 12.51 6.23 15.04
C ARG A 208 12.08 7.00 16.28
N TRP A 209 12.68 6.70 17.43
CA TRP A 209 12.38 7.41 18.67
C TRP A 209 12.72 8.90 18.58
N ARG A 210 13.90 9.25 18.03
CA ARG A 210 14.27 10.66 17.79
C ARG A 210 13.25 11.36 16.89
N GLN A 211 12.79 10.71 15.82
CA GLN A 211 11.77 11.27 14.93
C GLN A 211 10.43 11.54 15.63
N GLU A 212 9.99 10.63 16.51
CA GLU A 212 8.76 10.84 17.28
C GLU A 212 8.89 11.98 18.30
N LEU A 213 10.08 12.20 18.88
CA LEU A 213 10.34 13.34 19.77
C LEU A 213 10.28 14.69 19.02
N GLU A 214 10.71 14.72 17.76
CA GLU A 214 10.72 15.92 16.91
C GLU A 214 9.39 16.15 16.19
N ARG A 215 8.42 15.25 16.35
CA ARG A 215 7.17 15.26 15.58
C ARG A 215 6.29 16.47 15.93
N LYS A 216 6.08 17.33 14.94
CA LYS A 216 5.18 18.48 15.04
C LYS A 216 3.71 18.06 14.80
N PRO A 217 2.74 18.78 15.38
CA PRO A 217 1.33 18.58 15.03
C PRO A 217 1.09 18.89 13.55
N PRO A 218 0.13 18.21 12.90
CA PRO A 218 -0.19 18.47 11.50
C PRO A 218 -0.65 19.92 11.30
N GLU A 219 -0.08 20.59 10.30
CA GLU A 219 -0.38 22.00 9.99
C GLU A 219 -1.79 22.19 9.39
N LEU A 220 -2.32 21.16 8.72
CA LEU A 220 -3.62 21.20 8.06
C LEU A 220 -4.73 20.73 9.01
N SER A 221 -5.67 21.62 9.31
CA SER A 221 -6.88 21.27 10.05
C SER A 221 -7.87 20.50 9.17
N LEU A 222 -8.80 19.76 9.81
CA LEU A 222 -9.89 19.08 9.08
C LEU A 222 -10.77 20.07 8.30
N GLU A 223 -10.96 21.27 8.82
CA GLU A 223 -11.75 22.31 8.17
C GLU A 223 -11.06 22.84 6.91
N ASP A 224 -9.75 23.05 6.98
CA ASP A 224 -8.95 23.48 5.84
C ASP A 224 -8.85 22.39 4.76
N ALA A 225 -8.79 21.12 5.16
CA ALA A 225 -8.88 19.99 4.24
C ALA A 225 -10.23 19.97 3.50
N CYS A 226 -11.35 20.17 4.21
CA CYS A 226 -12.68 20.26 3.59
C CYS A 226 -12.78 21.46 2.63
N ARG A 227 -12.24 22.62 3.03
CA ARG A 227 -12.19 23.83 2.19
C ARG A 227 -11.41 23.57 0.90
N THR A 228 -10.28 22.89 1.00
CA THR A 228 -9.46 22.48 -0.15
C THR A 228 -10.22 21.54 -1.09
N LEU A 229 -10.92 20.55 -0.53
CA LEU A 229 -11.77 19.62 -1.29
C LEU A 229 -13.07 20.24 -1.81
N LYS A 230 -13.39 21.49 -1.41
CA LYS A 230 -14.66 22.17 -1.68
C LYS A 230 -15.87 21.35 -1.23
N LEU A 231 -15.76 20.76 -0.03
CA LEU A 231 -16.81 19.96 0.60
C LEU A 231 -17.45 20.72 1.77
N SER A 232 -18.75 20.51 1.97
CA SER A 232 -19.47 21.02 3.14
C SER A 232 -19.23 20.14 4.37
N ALA A 233 -19.65 20.61 5.56
CA ALA A 233 -19.56 19.81 6.78
C ALA A 233 -20.42 18.53 6.73
N ASP A 234 -21.55 18.57 6.00
CA ASP A 234 -22.45 17.43 5.84
C ASP A 234 -21.90 16.36 4.87
N ASP A 235 -20.99 16.74 3.97
CA ASP A 235 -20.36 15.82 3.02
C ASP A 235 -19.20 15.01 3.64
N ARG A 236 -18.85 15.28 4.90
CA ARG A 236 -17.71 14.65 5.59
C ARG A 236 -17.89 13.16 5.86
N SER A 237 -19.14 12.69 5.94
CA SER A 237 -19.46 11.27 6.18
C SER A 237 -19.67 10.48 4.89
N ASP A 238 -19.71 11.16 3.74
CA ASP A 238 -19.97 10.53 2.44
C ASP A 238 -18.67 10.28 1.68
N ASP A 239 -18.14 9.07 1.86
CA ASP A 239 -16.92 8.59 1.19
C ASP A 239 -16.98 8.76 -0.34
N ASN A 240 -18.16 8.66 -0.97
CA ASN A 240 -18.29 8.83 -2.41
C ASN A 240 -18.11 10.29 -2.84
N LYS A 241 -18.62 11.24 -2.07
CA LYS A 241 -18.43 12.67 -2.34
C LYS A 241 -16.97 13.07 -2.13
N ILE A 242 -16.35 12.57 -1.05
CA ILE A 242 -14.93 12.78 -0.77
C ILE A 242 -14.08 12.25 -1.91
N ARG A 243 -14.31 11.01 -2.34
CA ARG A 243 -13.62 10.40 -3.48
C ARG A 243 -13.77 11.23 -4.74
N ARG A 244 -15.00 11.64 -5.11
CA ARG A 244 -15.23 12.45 -6.32
C ARG A 244 -14.56 13.83 -6.24
N ALA A 245 -14.50 14.44 -5.07
CA ALA A 245 -13.77 15.69 -4.87
C ALA A 245 -12.26 15.49 -5.01
N TYR A 246 -11.71 14.45 -4.39
CA TYR A 246 -10.31 14.08 -4.49
C TYR A 246 -9.90 13.80 -5.95
N PHE A 247 -10.64 12.94 -6.66
CA PHE A 247 -10.35 12.60 -8.06
C PHE A 247 -10.33 13.83 -8.98
N ARG A 248 -11.26 14.78 -8.79
CA ARG A 248 -11.29 16.03 -9.55
C ARG A 248 -10.03 16.87 -9.34
N LEU A 249 -9.55 16.97 -8.10
CA LEU A 249 -8.32 17.70 -7.79
C LEU A 249 -7.08 16.94 -8.27
N ALA A 250 -7.02 15.64 -8.04
CA ALA A 250 -5.92 14.79 -8.48
C ALA A 250 -5.73 14.82 -10.00
N GLN A 251 -6.82 14.83 -10.79
CA GLN A 251 -6.73 15.01 -12.25
C GLN A 251 -6.24 16.42 -12.63
N LYS A 252 -6.71 17.46 -11.95
CA LYS A 252 -6.35 18.85 -12.24
C LYS A 252 -4.88 19.15 -11.94
N TYR A 253 -4.38 18.61 -10.83
CA TYR A 253 -3.05 18.88 -10.30
C TYR A 253 -2.09 17.70 -10.51
N HIS A 254 -2.40 16.78 -11.43
CA HIS A 254 -1.51 15.66 -11.71
C HIS A 254 -0.17 16.18 -12.27
N PRO A 255 0.99 15.84 -11.67
CA PRO A 255 2.30 16.35 -12.08
C PRO A 255 2.59 16.15 -13.57
N ASP A 256 2.26 14.96 -14.10
CA ASP A 256 2.48 14.65 -15.53
C ASP A 256 1.57 15.42 -16.50
N LYS A 257 0.40 15.90 -16.04
CA LYS A 257 -0.55 16.64 -16.89
C LYS A 257 -0.39 18.15 -16.77
N ASN A 258 0.33 18.63 -15.74
CA ASN A 258 0.48 20.04 -15.45
C ASN A 258 1.91 20.34 -14.94
N PRO A 259 2.92 20.27 -15.83
CA PRO A 259 4.34 20.43 -15.46
C PRO A 259 4.68 21.84 -14.92
N ASP A 260 3.82 22.85 -15.16
CA ASP A 260 3.99 24.23 -14.72
C ASP A 260 3.22 24.58 -13.42
N GLY A 261 2.51 23.62 -12.82
CA GLY A 261 1.94 23.75 -11.47
C GLY A 261 0.99 24.93 -11.23
N ARG A 262 0.10 25.26 -12.19
CA ARG A 262 -0.99 26.24 -12.00
C ARG A 262 -2.38 25.62 -12.03
#